data_AF-A0A409XSC8-F1
#
_entry.id   AF-A0A409XSC8-F1
#
_cell.length_a   1.000
_cell.length_b   1.000
_cell.length_c   1.000
_cell.angle_alpha   90.00
_cell.angle_beta   90.00
_cell.angle_gamma   90.00
#
_symmetry.space_group_name_H-M   'P 1'
#
loop_
_entity.id
_entity.type
_entity.pdbx_description
1 polymer ?
#
loop_
_entity_poly.entity_id
_entity_poly.type
_entity_poly.pdbx_seq_one_letter_code
_entity_poly.pdbx_strand_id
1 'polypeptide(L)'
;MTSIQRPKFTPTQCDSSIQLPGDGWIPLITCAADFPVEIFEIVVTQLIHHPEYNSTLILRSEVISESTGSLPESVPTFDGFQSTRCIHRRLLPRRPGRDPSLDQYCTLYGKSTSTSTKDTTIVDTLLLTPIVEYGSDLPYYHPAVSHLAFRYIASDPPALRIDVAPLPGISLDPNARLYRTCLALLDTLHRYGWGAMTNYKKRVIHDYLIPREEYQDLYLVMRERHKHLVNTWQEVTDPLKHVFEDIGIATYLILLWKDTFKSDATVDSSDSNTAEPWRKWPKPPGGFLDIGCGNGLLTHILISEGYQGYGIDLRARTSWTHYTDATQSALRIHAFDPTALRASDASSAEYFPPGVFIVGNHADELTPWLPVLSTLYNASGYISIPCCSWAFDIRYERSSTPTYPLPTPDFADSLNLGGDGSNKSSYSMYRIWLASLSVHCGWEVECETLRIPSTRNWAIIGRRRLQSVSYRQAFANVEEIVEGVISRGLFKTRKPEGKAGEH
;
A
#
# COMPACT_ATOMS: atom_id res chain seq x y z
N MET A 1 -20.10 7.18 -29.21
CA MET A 1 -20.50 7.57 -27.84
C MET A 1 -19.84 8.89 -27.56
N THR A 2 -20.61 9.96 -27.37
CA THR A 2 -20.10 11.26 -26.94
C THR A 2 -19.39 11.06 -25.61
N SER A 3 -18.08 11.37 -25.56
CA SER A 3 -17.30 11.38 -24.33
C SER A 3 -17.96 12.34 -23.35
N ILE A 4 -18.65 11.82 -22.34
CA ILE A 4 -19.26 12.65 -21.31
C ILE A 4 -18.12 13.35 -20.56
N GLN A 5 -18.02 14.67 -20.72
CA GLN A 5 -16.95 15.46 -20.12
C GLN A 5 -17.23 15.65 -18.63
N ARG A 6 -16.18 15.52 -17.80
CA ARG A 6 -16.31 15.78 -16.37
C ARG A 6 -16.73 17.25 -16.13
N PRO A 7 -17.83 17.48 -15.39
CA PRO A 7 -18.27 18.81 -14.99
C PRO A 7 -17.19 19.55 -14.23
N LYS A 8 -17.13 20.87 -14.41
CA LYS A 8 -16.18 21.72 -13.72
C LYS A 8 -16.63 21.92 -12.27
N PHE A 9 -15.74 21.69 -11.32
CA PHE A 9 -16.01 22.01 -9.92
C PHE A 9 -16.00 23.54 -9.72
N THR A 10 -17.17 24.12 -9.46
CA THR A 10 -17.37 25.57 -9.26
C THR A 10 -18.08 25.84 -7.92
N PRO A 11 -17.35 25.80 -6.79
CA PRO A 11 -17.94 26.03 -5.48
C PRO A 11 -18.15 27.52 -5.19
N THR A 12 -19.19 27.82 -4.42
CA THR A 12 -19.50 29.17 -3.92
C THR A 12 -19.76 29.14 -2.43
N GLN A 13 -19.48 30.26 -1.75
CA GLN A 13 -19.88 30.44 -0.36
C GLN A 13 -21.41 30.47 -0.26
N CYS A 14 -21.97 29.86 0.78
CA CYS A 14 -23.41 29.90 1.01
C CYS A 14 -23.85 31.28 1.53
N ASP A 15 -25.08 31.66 1.20
CA ASP A 15 -25.71 32.85 1.75
C ASP A 15 -26.08 32.63 3.23
N SER A 16 -25.83 33.64 4.06
CA SER A 16 -26.15 33.64 5.49
C SER A 16 -27.66 33.67 5.77
N SER A 17 -28.48 33.94 4.74
CA SER A 17 -29.95 33.93 4.82
C SER A 17 -30.58 32.53 4.85
N ILE A 18 -29.80 31.47 4.58
CA ILE A 18 -30.29 30.09 4.54
C ILE A 18 -30.58 29.60 5.97
N GLN A 19 -31.86 29.45 6.31
CA GLN A 19 -32.29 28.85 7.58
C GLN A 19 -31.97 27.35 7.62
N LEU A 20 -31.36 26.90 8.72
CA LEU A 20 -31.03 25.50 8.99
C LEU A 20 -31.87 24.95 10.16
N PRO A 21 -32.09 23.62 10.21
CA PRO A 21 -32.74 23.00 11.35
C PRO A 21 -31.78 23.01 12.56
N GLY A 22 -32.06 23.88 13.53
CA GLY A 22 -31.36 23.96 14.82
C GLY A 22 -30.43 25.16 14.97
N ASP A 23 -30.29 25.65 16.20
CA ASP A 23 -29.39 26.75 16.56
C ASP A 23 -27.91 26.35 16.39
N GLY A 24 -27.09 27.26 15.85
CA GLY A 24 -25.63 27.11 15.76
C GLY A 24 -25.08 26.44 14.50
N TRP A 25 -25.95 26.02 13.58
CA TRP A 25 -25.54 25.51 12.27
C TRP A 25 -25.33 26.62 11.26
N ILE A 26 -24.27 26.51 10.45
CA ILE A 26 -23.91 27.48 9.42
C ILE A 26 -23.70 26.77 8.09
N PRO A 27 -24.44 27.12 7.03
CA PRO A 27 -24.17 26.63 5.68
C PRO A 27 -22.89 27.33 5.19
N LEU A 28 -21.85 26.57 4.87
CA LEU A 28 -20.53 27.15 4.62
C LEU A 28 -20.23 27.25 3.13
N ILE A 29 -20.38 26.15 2.40
CA ILE A 29 -19.97 26.06 0.99
C ILE A 29 -20.88 25.12 0.20
N THR A 30 -21.14 25.48 -1.06
CA THR A 30 -22.02 24.74 -1.96
C THR A 30 -21.45 24.63 -3.37
N CYS A 31 -21.84 23.60 -4.12
CA CYS A 31 -21.61 23.50 -5.57
C CYS A 31 -22.76 22.73 -6.24
N ALA A 32 -22.79 22.70 -7.58
CA ALA A 32 -23.76 21.87 -8.31
C ALA A 32 -23.53 20.37 -8.02
N ALA A 33 -24.64 19.62 -7.93
CA ALA A 33 -24.63 18.16 -7.85
C ALA A 33 -24.83 17.58 -9.25
N ASP A 34 -23.73 17.25 -9.94
CA ASP A 34 -23.79 16.70 -11.31
C ASP A 34 -24.09 15.19 -11.36
N PHE A 35 -24.82 14.68 -10.37
CA PHE A 35 -25.23 13.28 -10.24
C PHE A 35 -26.55 13.18 -9.47
N PRO A 36 -27.35 12.13 -9.68
CA PRO A 36 -28.65 11.99 -9.04
C PRO A 36 -28.50 11.54 -7.56
N VAL A 37 -29.49 11.84 -6.73
CA VAL A 37 -29.43 11.64 -5.26
C VAL A 37 -29.14 10.18 -4.85
N GLU A 38 -29.53 9.21 -5.66
CA GLU A 38 -29.30 7.78 -5.44
C GLU A 38 -27.81 7.42 -5.39
N ILE A 39 -26.95 8.26 -5.98
CA ILE A 39 -25.49 8.10 -5.93
C ILE A 39 -24.90 8.68 -4.64
N PHE A 40 -25.62 9.56 -3.94
CA PHE A 40 -25.10 10.27 -2.77
C PHE A 40 -24.65 9.32 -1.66
N GLU A 41 -25.44 8.29 -1.34
CA GLU A 41 -25.07 7.30 -0.31
C GLU A 41 -23.76 6.59 -0.65
N ILE A 42 -23.58 6.17 -1.91
CA ILE A 42 -22.36 5.51 -2.39
C ILE A 42 -21.14 6.43 -2.15
N VAL A 43 -21.29 7.71 -2.46
CA VAL A 43 -20.25 8.71 -2.32
C VAL A 43 -19.86 8.95 -0.86
N VAL A 44 -20.85 9.18 0.01
CA VAL A 44 -20.56 9.47 1.43
C VAL A 44 -20.07 8.22 2.17
N THR A 45 -20.47 7.02 1.74
CA THR A 45 -19.92 5.75 2.24
C THR A 45 -18.42 5.65 1.98
N GLN A 46 -17.93 6.11 0.83
CA GLN A 46 -16.48 6.19 0.58
C GLN A 46 -15.78 7.16 1.54
N LEU A 47 -16.40 8.29 1.91
CA LEU A 47 -15.86 9.22 2.91
C LEU A 47 -15.83 8.62 4.33
N ILE A 48 -16.79 7.73 4.64
CA ILE A 48 -16.88 7.04 5.93
C ILE A 48 -15.78 5.99 6.06
N HIS A 49 -15.54 5.17 5.04
CA HIS A 49 -14.58 4.05 5.14
C HIS A 49 -13.17 4.38 4.67
N HIS A 50 -12.99 5.45 3.89
CA HIS A 50 -11.68 5.85 3.35
C HIS A 50 -11.33 7.32 3.64
N PRO A 51 -11.35 7.77 4.91
CA PRO A 51 -11.05 9.15 5.27
C PRO A 51 -9.61 9.57 4.91
N GLU A 52 -8.67 8.63 4.75
CA GLU A 52 -7.30 8.90 4.30
C GLU A 52 -7.20 9.54 2.91
N TYR A 53 -8.24 9.43 2.09
CA TYR A 53 -8.29 10.11 0.79
C TYR A 53 -8.61 11.61 0.92
N ASN A 54 -9.13 12.03 2.07
CA ASN A 54 -9.48 13.42 2.37
C ASN A 54 -8.41 14.14 3.20
N SER A 55 -7.57 13.38 3.90
CA SER A 55 -6.51 13.92 4.75
C SER A 55 -5.29 13.00 4.74
N THR A 56 -4.15 13.56 4.34
CA THR A 56 -2.86 12.84 4.37
C THR A 56 -2.39 12.54 5.80
N LEU A 57 -3.04 13.09 6.82
CA LEU A 57 -2.72 12.84 8.23
C LEU A 57 -3.48 11.65 8.82
N ILE A 58 -4.55 11.19 8.16
CA ILE A 58 -5.32 10.01 8.56
C ILE A 58 -4.73 8.77 7.88
N LEU A 59 -4.55 7.70 8.66
CA LEU A 59 -4.05 6.40 8.21
C LEU A 59 -5.18 5.54 7.64
N ARG A 60 -6.26 5.40 8.43
CA ARG A 60 -7.50 4.68 8.11
C ARG A 60 -8.60 5.03 9.11
N SER A 61 -9.81 4.54 8.85
CA SER A 61 -10.85 4.39 9.87
C SER A 61 -11.11 2.93 10.19
N GLU A 62 -11.53 2.66 11.42
CA GLU A 62 -12.03 1.36 11.86
C GLU A 62 -13.49 1.49 12.28
N VAL A 63 -14.34 0.56 11.88
CA VAL A 63 -15.74 0.50 12.33
C VAL A 63 -15.77 -0.22 13.67
N ILE A 64 -16.28 0.47 14.70
CA ILE A 64 -16.47 -0.09 16.04
C ILE A 64 -17.85 -0.75 16.13
N SER A 65 -18.89 -0.06 15.66
CA SER A 65 -20.26 -0.58 15.64
C SER A 65 -21.12 0.11 14.59
N GLU A 66 -22.24 -0.53 14.23
CA GLU A 66 -23.24 0.00 13.31
C GLU A 66 -24.63 -0.25 13.90
N SER A 67 -25.50 0.77 13.85
CA SER A 67 -26.87 0.68 14.34
C SER A 67 -27.87 1.26 13.33
N THR A 68 -29.06 0.66 13.30
CA THR A 68 -30.21 1.10 12.49
C THR A 68 -31.37 1.40 13.43
N GLY A 69 -31.58 2.68 13.76
CA GLY A 69 -32.68 3.11 14.63
C GLY A 69 -32.25 4.07 15.74
N SER A 70 -31.87 3.56 16.91
CA SER A 70 -31.53 4.39 18.07
C SER A 70 -30.23 5.17 17.85
N LEU A 71 -30.35 6.49 17.81
CA LEU A 71 -29.21 7.40 17.77
C LEU A 71 -28.62 7.59 19.17
N PRO A 72 -27.29 7.70 19.30
CA PRO A 72 -26.65 8.16 20.55
C PRO A 72 -27.13 9.56 20.94
N GLU A 73 -27.17 9.87 22.24
CA GLU A 73 -27.63 11.18 22.76
C GLU A 73 -26.85 12.38 22.20
N SER A 74 -25.57 12.19 21.87
CA SER A 74 -24.72 13.24 21.31
C SER A 74 -25.00 13.55 19.84
N VAL A 75 -25.83 12.75 19.16
CA VAL A 75 -26.17 12.93 17.75
C VAL A 75 -27.48 13.74 17.64
N PRO A 76 -27.46 14.93 17.02
CA PRO A 76 -28.65 15.74 16.79
C PRO A 76 -29.75 14.98 16.06
N THR A 77 -30.99 15.15 16.52
CA THR A 77 -32.19 14.77 15.77
C THR A 77 -32.68 16.00 15.01
N PHE A 78 -32.94 15.87 13.70
CA PHE A 78 -33.49 16.95 12.89
C PHE A 78 -34.95 16.65 12.56
N ASP A 79 -35.83 17.64 12.77
CA ASP A 79 -37.24 17.52 12.41
C ASP A 79 -37.41 17.22 10.93
N GLY A 80 -38.19 16.18 10.61
CA GLY A 80 -38.46 15.75 9.24
C GLY A 80 -37.35 14.91 8.58
N PHE A 81 -36.28 14.58 9.31
CA PHE A 81 -35.24 13.65 8.84
C PHE A 81 -35.34 12.32 9.58
N GLN A 82 -35.39 11.23 8.83
CA GLN A 82 -35.34 9.89 9.39
C GLN A 82 -33.90 9.40 9.37
N SER A 83 -33.35 9.05 10.53
CA SER A 83 -32.07 8.36 10.60
C SER A 83 -32.22 6.95 10.01
N THR A 84 -31.35 6.62 9.06
CA THR A 84 -31.34 5.29 8.44
C THR A 84 -30.30 4.40 9.11
N ARG A 85 -29.10 4.94 9.33
CA ARG A 85 -27.94 4.20 9.84
C ARG A 85 -27.00 5.14 10.59
N CYS A 86 -26.43 4.66 11.68
CA CYS A 86 -25.34 5.32 12.40
C CYS A 86 -24.14 4.37 12.50
N ILE A 87 -22.99 4.81 12.00
CA ILE A 87 -21.72 4.07 12.06
C ILE A 87 -20.82 4.74 13.08
N HIS A 88 -20.46 4.04 14.14
CA HIS A 88 -19.42 4.47 15.07
C HIS A 88 -18.07 4.03 14.51
N ARG A 89 -17.23 4.99 14.14
CA ARG A 89 -15.88 4.73 13.65
C ARG A 89 -14.82 5.34 14.56
N ARG A 90 -13.61 4.79 14.50
CA ARG A 90 -12.38 5.37 15.03
C ARG A 90 -11.47 5.80 13.89
N LEU A 91 -11.11 7.09 13.86
CA LEU A 91 -10.09 7.62 12.96
C LEU A 91 -8.70 7.37 13.56
N LEU A 92 -7.86 6.66 12.81
CA LEU A 92 -6.49 6.39 13.19
C LEU A 92 -5.53 7.35 12.47
N PRO A 93 -4.67 8.09 13.18
CA PRO A 93 -3.71 9.00 12.57
C PRO A 93 -2.48 8.25 12.05
N ARG A 94 -1.82 8.81 11.03
CA ARG A 94 -0.54 8.28 10.52
C ARG A 94 0.62 8.45 11.50
N ARG A 95 0.47 9.30 12.52
CA ARG A 95 1.48 9.58 13.54
C ARG A 95 0.80 9.64 14.91
N PRO A 96 0.53 8.48 15.54
CA PRO A 96 -0.14 8.43 16.84
C PRO A 96 0.56 9.20 17.96
N GLY A 97 1.89 9.35 17.90
CA GLY A 97 2.64 10.19 18.85
C GLY A 97 2.49 11.70 18.64
N ARG A 98 1.81 12.16 17.58
CA ARG A 98 1.57 13.59 17.29
C ARG A 98 0.12 13.98 17.52
N ASP A 99 -0.80 13.14 17.08
CA ASP A 99 -2.24 13.37 17.19
C ASP A 99 -2.88 12.06 17.70
N PRO A 100 -3.87 12.12 18.61
CA PRO A 100 -4.56 10.93 19.09
C PRO A 100 -5.58 10.43 18.06
N SER A 101 -6.07 9.20 18.25
CA SER A 101 -7.24 8.70 17.53
C SER A 101 -8.50 9.48 17.92
N LEU A 102 -9.47 9.54 17.01
CA LEU A 102 -10.75 10.21 17.25
C LEU A 102 -11.91 9.27 16.96
N ASP A 103 -12.74 9.04 17.96
CA ASP A 103 -14.01 8.35 17.76
C ASP A 103 -15.02 9.32 17.16
N GLN A 104 -15.87 8.84 16.26
CA GLN A 104 -16.81 9.66 15.52
C GLN A 104 -18.04 8.85 15.11
N TYR A 105 -19.22 9.43 15.31
CA TYR A 105 -20.45 8.92 14.71
C TYR A 105 -20.61 9.47 13.29
N CYS A 106 -20.94 8.58 12.36
CA CYS A 106 -21.31 8.88 10.99
C CYS A 106 -22.79 8.52 10.81
N THR A 107 -23.67 9.50 10.90
CA THR A 107 -25.12 9.29 10.86
C THR A 107 -25.66 9.67 9.50
N LEU A 108 -26.33 8.72 8.85
CA LEU A 108 -27.03 8.92 7.59
C LEU A 108 -28.50 9.25 7.88
N TYR A 109 -28.97 10.32 7.25
CA TYR A 109 -30.37 10.69 7.25
C TYR A 109 -30.92 10.65 5.83
N GLY A 110 -32.20 10.34 5.73
CA GLY A 110 -32.92 10.41 4.48
C GLY A 110 -34.39 10.75 4.67
N LYS A 111 -35.07 10.89 3.54
CA LYS A 111 -36.51 11.11 3.50
C LYS A 111 -37.19 9.85 3.00
N SER A 112 -38.27 9.46 3.66
CA SER A 112 -39.11 8.36 3.17
C SER A 112 -39.87 8.83 1.93
N THR A 113 -39.73 8.11 0.81
CA THR A 113 -40.57 8.34 -0.37
C THR A 113 -41.60 7.22 -0.47
N SER A 114 -42.88 7.57 -0.33
CA SER A 114 -43.99 6.63 -0.48
C SER A 114 -44.28 6.41 -1.97
N THR A 115 -43.54 5.48 -2.59
CA THR A 115 -43.98 4.88 -3.86
C THR A 115 -44.55 3.50 -3.61
N SER A 116 -45.66 3.21 -4.29
CA SER A 116 -46.73 2.27 -3.93
C SER A 116 -46.39 0.77 -3.80
N THR A 117 -45.12 0.37 -3.66
CA THR A 117 -44.77 -1.04 -3.40
C THR A 117 -43.56 -1.30 -2.49
N LYS A 118 -42.72 -0.32 -2.09
CA LYS A 118 -41.69 -0.47 -1.04
C LYS A 118 -41.32 0.89 -0.42
N ASP A 119 -41.38 1.01 0.90
CA ASP A 119 -40.80 2.16 1.61
C ASP A 119 -39.28 2.15 1.39
N THR A 120 -38.79 3.08 0.59
CA THR A 120 -37.36 3.22 0.30
C THR A 120 -36.91 4.58 0.81
N THR A 121 -36.03 4.61 1.81
CA THR A 121 -35.46 5.85 2.32
C THR A 121 -34.27 6.24 1.45
N ILE A 122 -34.34 7.41 0.83
CA ILE A 122 -33.24 7.95 0.02
C ILE A 122 -32.36 8.80 0.93
N VAL A 123 -31.10 8.40 1.11
CA VAL A 123 -30.12 9.14 1.91
C VAL A 123 -29.72 10.42 1.19
N ASP A 124 -29.94 11.56 1.85
CA ASP A 124 -29.60 12.89 1.33
C ASP A 124 -28.62 13.64 2.25
N THR A 125 -28.31 13.11 3.44
CA THR A 125 -27.49 13.78 4.43
C THR A 125 -26.58 12.80 5.17
N LEU A 126 -25.28 13.13 5.24
CA LEU A 126 -24.32 12.50 6.16
C LEU A 126 -23.93 13.53 7.23
N LEU A 127 -24.10 13.17 8.50
CA LEU A 127 -23.64 13.92 9.65
C LEU A 127 -22.43 13.23 10.29
N LEU A 128 -21.36 13.99 10.51
CA LEU A 128 -20.20 13.56 11.28
C LEU A 128 -20.19 14.26 12.64
N THR A 129 -20.22 13.47 13.71
CA THR A 129 -20.19 13.94 15.11
C THR A 129 -18.94 13.37 15.80
N PRO A 130 -17.85 14.16 15.97
CA PRO A 130 -16.72 13.72 16.78
C PRO A 130 -17.13 13.44 18.23
N ILE A 131 -16.57 12.37 18.79
CA ILE A 131 -16.76 11.95 20.18
C ILE A 131 -15.49 12.37 20.92
N VAL A 132 -15.61 13.44 21.69
CA VAL A 132 -14.51 14.00 22.47
C VAL A 132 -14.91 14.10 23.94
N GLU A 133 -13.95 13.88 24.82
CA GLU A 133 -14.15 14.12 26.25
C GLU A 133 -14.34 15.62 26.50
N TYR A 134 -15.16 15.95 27.49
CA TYR A 134 -15.42 17.35 27.83
C TYR A 134 -14.11 18.09 28.15
N GLY A 135 -13.87 19.20 27.45
CA GLY A 135 -12.67 20.02 27.62
C GLY A 135 -11.43 19.53 26.86
N SER A 136 -11.51 18.43 26.10
CA SER A 136 -10.42 17.98 25.24
C SER A 136 -10.42 18.68 23.87
N ASP A 137 -9.23 18.89 23.32
CA ASP A 137 -9.06 19.45 21.98
C ASP A 137 -9.29 18.39 20.90
N LEU A 138 -9.87 18.81 19.77
CA LEU A 138 -9.94 17.96 18.58
C LEU A 138 -8.55 17.75 17.97
N PRO A 139 -8.24 16.55 17.46
CA PRO A 139 -6.98 16.30 16.77
C PRO A 139 -6.79 17.24 15.58
N TYR A 140 -5.53 17.57 15.28
CA TYR A 140 -5.22 18.55 14.24
C TYR A 140 -5.81 18.12 12.89
N TYR A 141 -5.85 16.83 12.55
CA TYR A 141 -6.36 16.36 11.27
C TYR A 141 -7.88 16.49 11.09
N HIS A 142 -8.64 16.82 12.14
CA HIS A 142 -10.09 17.01 12.09
C HIS A 142 -10.46 18.51 12.01
N PRO A 143 -11.51 18.91 11.28
CA PRO A 143 -12.01 20.29 11.32
C PRO A 143 -12.47 20.68 12.73
N ALA A 144 -12.26 21.94 13.12
CA ALA A 144 -12.62 22.46 14.44
C ALA A 144 -14.13 22.76 14.55
N VAL A 145 -14.94 21.70 14.53
CA VAL A 145 -16.40 21.73 14.54
C VAL A 145 -16.93 20.69 15.52
N SER A 146 -18.04 20.99 16.19
CA SER A 146 -18.77 19.98 16.97
C SER A 146 -19.55 19.03 16.06
N HIS A 147 -19.94 19.50 14.87
CA HIS A 147 -20.65 18.71 13.87
C HIS A 147 -20.32 19.18 12.44
N LEU A 148 -20.28 18.23 11.50
CA LEU A 148 -20.06 18.49 10.07
C LEU A 148 -21.09 17.71 9.25
N ALA A 149 -21.92 18.40 8.47
CA ALA A 149 -22.94 17.78 7.64
C ALA A 149 -22.63 17.95 6.15
N PHE A 150 -22.70 16.84 5.41
CA PHE A 150 -22.69 16.80 3.95
C PHE A 150 -24.13 16.59 3.49
N ARG A 151 -24.61 17.41 2.55
CA ARG A 151 -26.01 17.40 2.14
C ARG A 151 -26.16 17.41 0.63
N TYR A 152 -27.13 16.64 0.16
CA TYR A 152 -27.71 16.75 -1.17
C TYR A 152 -28.97 17.61 -1.10
N ILE A 153 -28.95 18.74 -1.76
CA ILE A 153 -30.08 19.68 -1.81
C ILE A 153 -30.85 19.44 -3.10
N ALA A 154 -32.08 18.96 -2.96
CA ALA A 154 -33.03 18.80 -4.06
C ALA A 154 -33.57 20.18 -4.52
N SER A 155 -32.72 20.92 -5.22
CA SER A 155 -33.06 22.15 -5.94
C SER A 155 -33.03 21.92 -7.46
N ASP A 156 -33.41 22.92 -8.25
CA ASP A 156 -33.22 22.93 -9.70
C ASP A 156 -32.29 24.08 -10.10
N PRO A 157 -31.02 23.83 -10.46
CA PRO A 157 -30.34 22.53 -10.46
C PRO A 157 -30.03 22.00 -9.04
N PRO A 158 -29.81 20.69 -8.86
CA PRO A 158 -29.49 20.12 -7.54
C PRO A 158 -28.09 20.56 -7.08
N ALA A 159 -27.88 20.59 -5.76
CA ALA A 159 -26.65 21.10 -5.17
C ALA A 159 -26.08 20.22 -4.06
N LEU A 160 -24.76 20.18 -3.94
CA LEU A 160 -24.05 19.62 -2.79
C LEU A 160 -23.69 20.76 -1.85
N ARG A 161 -23.92 20.57 -0.54
CA ARG A 161 -23.63 21.58 0.48
C ARG A 161 -22.94 20.98 1.69
N ILE A 162 -22.03 21.74 2.28
CA ILE A 162 -21.45 21.44 3.59
C ILE A 162 -21.94 22.47 4.61
N ASP A 163 -22.61 21.96 5.65
CA ASP A 163 -23.06 22.73 6.82
C ASP A 163 -22.16 22.37 8.01
N VAL A 164 -21.80 23.37 8.83
CA VAL A 164 -20.90 23.19 9.98
C VAL A 164 -21.54 23.74 11.26
N ALA A 165 -21.26 23.10 12.39
CA ALA A 165 -21.43 23.69 13.72
C ALA A 165 -20.02 23.99 14.28
N PRO A 166 -19.48 25.21 14.05
CA PRO A 166 -18.09 25.52 14.42
C PRO A 166 -17.92 25.61 15.93
N LEU A 167 -16.72 25.27 16.42
CA LEU A 167 -16.36 25.55 17.80
C LEU A 167 -16.24 27.07 18.03
N PRO A 168 -16.40 27.55 19.28
CA PRO A 168 -16.29 28.98 19.59
C PRO A 168 -14.97 29.59 19.11
N GLY A 169 -15.04 30.79 18.51
CA GLY A 169 -13.86 31.54 18.06
C GLY A 169 -13.24 31.09 16.74
N ILE A 170 -13.81 30.08 16.06
CA ILE A 170 -13.31 29.62 14.76
C ILE A 170 -13.74 30.57 13.64
N SER A 171 -12.76 31.08 12.89
CA SER A 171 -13.00 31.92 11.72
C SER A 171 -13.61 31.12 10.57
N LEU A 172 -14.60 31.73 9.90
CA LEU A 172 -15.30 31.20 8.74
C LEU A 172 -14.88 31.90 7.43
N ASP A 173 -13.86 32.77 7.49
CA ASP A 173 -13.32 33.45 6.32
C ASP A 173 -12.88 32.41 5.25
N PRO A 174 -13.00 32.71 3.95
CA PRO A 174 -12.53 31.81 2.90
C PRO A 174 -11.05 31.39 3.02
N ASN A 175 -10.21 32.24 3.63
CA ASN A 175 -8.80 31.95 3.94
C ASN A 175 -8.61 31.30 5.32
N ALA A 176 -9.67 31.00 6.05
CA ALA A 176 -9.59 30.23 7.27
C ALA A 176 -9.37 28.75 6.96
N ARG A 177 -8.74 28.06 7.91
CA ARG A 177 -8.46 26.63 7.80
C ARG A 177 -9.73 25.79 7.63
N LEU A 178 -10.79 26.13 8.37
CA LEU A 178 -12.05 25.39 8.32
C LEU A 178 -12.67 25.47 6.92
N TYR A 179 -12.73 26.67 6.32
CA TYR A 179 -13.25 26.86 4.97
C TYR A 179 -12.45 26.06 3.93
N ARG A 180 -11.11 26.15 3.94
CA ARG A 180 -10.26 25.36 3.02
C ARG A 180 -10.44 23.85 3.18
N THR A 181 -10.65 23.39 4.42
CA THR A 181 -10.90 21.98 4.71
C THR A 181 -12.24 21.54 4.11
N CYS A 182 -13.31 22.32 4.31
CA CYS A 182 -14.62 22.05 3.74
C CYS A 182 -14.61 22.14 2.20
N LEU A 183 -13.86 23.07 1.63
CA LEU A 183 -13.67 23.16 0.18
C LEU A 183 -13.03 21.89 -0.40
N ALA A 184 -12.00 21.35 0.24
CA ALA A 184 -11.37 20.09 -0.19
C ALA A 184 -12.29 18.88 -0.03
N LEU A 185 -13.10 18.85 1.04
CA LEU A 185 -14.11 17.83 1.27
C LEU A 185 -15.23 17.89 0.22
N LEU A 186 -15.69 19.09 -0.13
CA LEU A 186 -16.71 19.31 -1.18
C LEU A 186 -16.19 18.91 -2.57
N ASP A 187 -14.94 19.26 -2.91
CA ASP A 187 -14.31 18.79 -4.16
C ASP A 187 -14.23 17.26 -4.20
N THR A 188 -13.93 16.62 -3.07
CA THR A 188 -13.88 15.16 -3.01
C THR A 188 -15.26 14.54 -3.23
N LEU A 189 -16.30 15.10 -2.61
CA LEU A 189 -17.68 14.69 -2.80
C LEU A 189 -18.11 14.81 -4.28
N HIS A 190 -17.80 15.94 -4.92
CA HIS A 190 -18.04 16.19 -6.35
C HIS A 190 -17.31 15.17 -7.24
N ARG A 191 -16.02 14.93 -6.97
CA ARG A 191 -15.20 13.95 -7.70
C ARG A 191 -15.74 12.53 -7.58
N TYR A 192 -16.15 12.13 -6.39
CA TYR A 192 -16.63 10.78 -6.13
C TYR A 192 -17.99 10.53 -6.75
N GLY A 193 -18.90 11.50 -6.73
CA GLY A 193 -20.17 11.37 -7.41
C GLY A 193 -20.02 11.21 -8.92
N TRP A 194 -19.12 11.98 -9.53
CA TRP A 194 -18.76 11.77 -10.93
C TRP A 194 -18.15 10.38 -11.19
N GLY A 195 -17.23 9.95 -10.32
CA GLY A 195 -16.59 8.64 -10.41
C GLY A 195 -17.59 7.49 -10.30
N ALA A 196 -18.54 7.55 -9.38
CA ALA A 196 -19.59 6.56 -9.22
C ALA A 196 -20.52 6.52 -10.44
N MET A 197 -20.96 7.68 -10.93
CA MET A 197 -21.84 7.77 -12.11
C MET A 197 -21.16 7.25 -13.40
N THR A 198 -19.84 7.39 -13.50
CA THR A 198 -19.06 6.94 -14.67
C THR A 198 -18.41 5.56 -14.48
N ASN A 199 -18.78 4.81 -13.44
CA ASN A 199 -18.23 3.49 -13.12
C ASN A 199 -16.69 3.47 -13.05
N TYR A 200 -16.11 4.45 -12.35
CA TYR A 200 -14.67 4.54 -12.14
C TYR A 200 -14.10 3.22 -11.61
N LYS A 201 -13.17 2.65 -12.38
CA LYS A 201 -12.42 1.47 -11.97
C LYS A 201 -11.11 1.90 -11.32
N LYS A 202 -10.91 1.49 -10.07
CA LYS A 202 -9.66 1.68 -9.34
C LYS A 202 -8.55 0.99 -10.15
N ARG A 203 -7.51 1.76 -10.49
CA ARG A 203 -6.44 1.29 -11.37
C ARG A 203 -5.42 0.45 -10.62
N VAL A 204 -5.06 0.87 -9.42
CA VAL A 204 -4.04 0.20 -8.59
C VAL A 204 -4.75 -0.50 -7.44
N ILE A 205 -4.53 -1.81 -7.34
CA ILE A 205 -5.01 -2.63 -6.23
C ILE A 205 -3.84 -2.79 -5.26
N HIS A 206 -4.10 -2.47 -4.00
CA HIS A 206 -3.21 -2.70 -2.88
C HIS A 206 -3.85 -3.78 -2.01
N ASP A 207 -3.04 -4.34 -1.11
CA ASP A 207 -3.50 -5.22 -0.03
C ASP A 207 -4.05 -6.56 -0.58
N TYR A 208 -3.45 -7.05 -1.67
CA TYR A 208 -3.89 -8.28 -2.34
C TYR A 208 -3.37 -9.52 -1.63
N LEU A 209 -2.09 -9.52 -1.23
CA LEU A 209 -1.46 -10.63 -0.53
C LEU A 209 -1.45 -10.45 0.98
N ILE A 210 -1.31 -9.19 1.44
CA ILE A 210 -1.28 -8.85 2.86
C ILE A 210 -2.42 -7.88 3.16
N PRO A 211 -3.32 -8.19 4.12
CA PRO A 211 -4.41 -7.30 4.49
C PRO A 211 -3.91 -5.92 4.91
N ARG A 212 -4.67 -4.88 4.53
CA ARG A 212 -4.35 -3.48 4.80
C ARG A 212 -4.09 -3.25 6.29
N GLU A 213 -4.95 -3.83 7.11
CA GLU A 213 -4.98 -3.61 8.55
C GLU A 213 -3.70 -4.14 9.20
N GLU A 214 -3.38 -5.41 8.93
CA GLU A 214 -2.17 -6.08 9.42
C GLU A 214 -0.89 -5.33 9.01
N TYR A 215 -0.79 -4.90 7.75
CA TYR A 215 0.37 -4.13 7.28
C TYR A 215 0.49 -2.80 7.99
N GLN A 216 -0.59 -2.01 8.04
CA GLN A 216 -0.54 -0.66 8.61
C GLN A 216 -0.22 -0.69 10.11
N ASP A 217 -0.72 -1.69 10.85
CA ASP A 217 -0.48 -1.82 12.28
C ASP A 217 0.98 -2.15 12.57
N LEU A 218 1.52 -3.18 11.89
CA LEU A 218 2.92 -3.52 12.04
C LEU A 218 3.84 -2.40 11.52
N TYR A 219 3.46 -1.71 10.43
CA TYR A 219 4.24 -0.60 9.89
C TYR A 219 4.36 0.54 10.89
N LEU A 220 3.31 0.88 11.65
CA LEU A 220 3.40 1.91 12.69
C LEU A 220 4.42 1.54 13.77
N VAL A 221 4.44 0.27 14.18
CA VAL A 221 5.42 -0.25 15.15
C VAL A 221 6.83 -0.18 14.58
N MET A 222 7.05 -0.75 13.39
CA MET A 222 8.37 -0.76 12.73
C MET A 222 8.88 0.65 12.45
N ARG A 223 7.98 1.54 12.03
CA ARG A 223 8.31 2.95 11.84
C ARG A 223 8.77 3.62 13.12
N GLU A 224 8.07 3.41 14.23
CA GLU A 224 8.47 4.03 15.50
C GLU A 224 9.85 3.54 15.97
N ARG A 225 10.12 2.24 15.79
CA ARG A 225 11.39 1.61 16.14
C ARG A 225 12.56 2.13 15.29
N HIS A 226 12.34 2.31 13.99
CA HIS A 226 13.42 2.58 13.02
C HIS A 226 13.47 4.03 12.50
N LYS A 227 12.49 4.90 12.83
CA LYS A 227 12.49 6.31 12.34
C LYS A 227 13.74 7.10 12.73
N HIS A 228 14.43 6.71 13.80
CA HIS A 228 15.65 7.38 14.26
C HIS A 228 16.78 7.31 13.23
N LEU A 229 16.75 6.32 12.33
CA LEU A 229 17.74 6.14 11.25
C LEU A 229 17.76 7.29 10.25
N VAL A 230 16.69 8.10 10.19
CA VAL A 230 16.68 9.36 9.43
C VAL A 230 17.75 10.34 9.95
N ASN A 231 17.97 10.36 11.27
CA ASN A 231 18.89 11.31 11.90
C ASN A 231 20.35 10.84 11.83
N THR A 232 20.57 9.54 11.64
CA THR A 232 21.90 8.91 11.59
C THR A 232 22.26 8.45 10.18
N TRP A 233 21.56 8.97 9.16
CA TRP A 233 21.74 8.58 7.77
C TRP A 233 23.13 8.93 7.25
N GLN A 234 23.79 7.98 6.59
CA GLN A 234 25.18 8.10 6.12
C GLN A 234 25.31 8.22 4.59
N GLU A 235 24.21 8.08 3.85
CA GLU A 235 24.22 8.17 2.39
C GLU A 235 23.86 9.58 1.90
N VAL A 236 24.25 9.89 0.66
CA VAL A 236 23.95 11.19 0.01
C VAL A 236 22.49 11.32 -0.43
N THR A 237 21.72 10.23 -0.38
CA THR A 237 20.32 10.20 -0.81
C THR A 237 19.39 10.71 0.29
N ASP A 238 18.14 11.04 -0.06
CA ASP A 238 17.17 11.58 0.88
C ASP A 238 16.73 10.52 1.93
N PRO A 239 17.05 10.69 3.23
CA PRO A 239 16.68 9.73 4.26
C PRO A 239 15.16 9.59 4.42
N LEU A 240 14.38 10.66 4.19
CA LEU A 240 12.92 10.61 4.33
C LEU A 240 12.29 9.73 3.24
N LYS A 241 12.96 9.55 2.11
CA LYS A 241 12.53 8.61 1.08
C LYS A 241 12.97 7.19 1.44
N HIS A 242 14.27 6.98 1.63
CA HIS A 242 14.85 5.64 1.71
C HIS A 242 14.56 4.91 3.02
N VAL A 243 14.57 5.62 4.17
CA VAL A 243 14.33 4.98 5.47
C VAL A 243 12.92 4.43 5.56
N PHE A 244 11.90 5.23 5.19
CA PHE A 244 10.51 4.78 5.25
C PHE A 244 10.13 3.79 4.15
N GLU A 245 10.87 3.78 3.03
CA GLU A 245 10.76 2.75 1.99
C GLU A 245 11.21 1.39 2.52
N ASP A 246 12.42 1.27 3.05
CA ASP A 246 12.94 -0.01 3.56
C ASP A 246 12.22 -0.50 4.83
N ILE A 247 11.74 0.40 5.69
CA ILE A 247 10.83 0.03 6.80
C ILE A 247 9.56 -0.62 6.25
N GLY A 248 8.98 -0.06 5.19
CA GLY A 248 7.79 -0.63 4.56
C GLY A 248 8.05 -1.98 3.90
N ILE A 249 9.18 -2.14 3.21
CA ILE A 249 9.59 -3.42 2.61
C ILE A 249 9.82 -4.48 3.69
N ALA A 250 10.59 -4.15 4.75
CA ALA A 250 10.82 -5.07 5.86
C ALA A 250 9.52 -5.50 6.53
N THR A 251 8.60 -4.55 6.80
CA THR A 251 7.27 -4.83 7.35
C THR A 251 6.50 -5.82 6.46
N TYR A 252 6.53 -5.60 5.14
CA TYR A 252 5.87 -6.47 4.19
C TYR A 252 6.46 -7.89 4.19
N LEU A 253 7.79 -8.02 4.16
CA LEU A 253 8.49 -9.32 4.21
C LEU A 253 8.14 -10.11 5.47
N ILE A 254 8.14 -9.44 6.62
CA ILE A 254 7.79 -10.04 7.92
C ILE A 254 6.39 -10.65 7.88
N LEU A 255 5.40 -9.93 7.32
CA LEU A 255 4.02 -10.42 7.20
C LEU A 255 3.87 -11.50 6.12
N LEU A 256 4.57 -11.34 5.00
CA LEU A 256 4.61 -12.33 3.93
C LEU A 256 5.15 -13.66 4.44
N TRP A 257 6.25 -13.64 5.20
CA TRP A 257 6.85 -14.85 5.77
C TRP A 257 6.00 -15.45 6.89
N LYS A 258 5.41 -14.61 7.75
CA LYS A 258 4.42 -15.04 8.75
C LYS A 258 3.32 -15.88 8.11
N ASP A 259 2.82 -15.49 6.94
CA ASP A 259 1.77 -16.22 6.21
C ASP A 259 2.31 -17.44 5.45
N THR A 260 3.42 -17.26 4.74
CA THR A 260 3.99 -18.28 3.84
C THR A 260 4.46 -19.52 4.59
N PHE A 261 4.98 -19.37 5.81
CA PHE A 261 5.61 -20.46 6.56
C PHE A 261 4.79 -20.97 7.75
N LYS A 262 3.49 -20.65 7.83
CA LYS A 262 2.59 -21.06 8.93
C LYS A 262 2.58 -22.57 9.20
N SER A 263 2.68 -23.40 8.17
CA SER A 263 2.58 -24.87 8.27
C SER A 263 3.82 -25.53 8.86
N ASP A 264 4.98 -24.87 8.81
CA ASP A 264 6.26 -25.44 9.20
C ASP A 264 6.59 -25.17 10.67
N ALA A 265 5.78 -24.37 11.35
CA ALA A 265 5.94 -24.03 12.75
C ALA A 265 4.94 -24.80 13.63
N THR A 266 5.44 -25.67 14.51
CA THR A 266 4.72 -26.09 15.71
C THR A 266 4.64 -24.89 16.65
N VAL A 267 3.65 -24.02 16.45
CA VAL A 267 3.44 -22.87 17.34
C VAL A 267 2.71 -23.38 18.58
N ASP A 268 3.44 -23.53 19.69
CA ASP A 268 2.83 -23.56 21.01
C ASP A 268 2.05 -22.25 21.20
N SER A 269 0.72 -22.36 21.10
CA SER A 269 -0.23 -21.24 21.08
C SER A 269 -0.40 -20.55 22.44
N SER A 270 0.56 -20.69 23.36
CA SER A 270 0.40 -20.32 24.76
C SER A 270 0.98 -18.94 25.15
N ASP A 271 1.50 -18.16 24.20
CA ASP A 271 2.27 -16.96 24.57
C ASP A 271 2.03 -15.77 23.62
N SER A 272 0.76 -15.41 23.43
CA SER A 272 0.31 -14.30 22.55
C SER A 272 0.56 -12.90 23.12
N ASN A 273 1.29 -12.76 24.23
CA ASN A 273 1.41 -11.51 24.98
C ASN A 273 2.84 -10.95 25.04
N THR A 274 3.63 -11.17 23.99
CA THR A 274 4.97 -10.56 23.86
C THR A 274 4.89 -9.21 23.17
N ALA A 275 5.69 -8.22 23.59
CA ALA A 275 5.76 -6.90 22.94
C ALA A 275 6.30 -6.94 21.49
N GLU A 276 6.96 -8.03 21.10
CA GLU A 276 7.58 -8.23 19.79
C GLU A 276 7.18 -9.59 19.19
N PRO A 277 5.88 -9.83 18.91
CA PRO A 277 5.39 -11.15 18.50
C PRO A 277 6.02 -11.64 17.18
N TRP A 278 6.42 -10.71 16.30
CA TRP A 278 7.06 -11.01 15.02
C TRP A 278 8.39 -11.75 15.14
N ARG A 279 9.08 -11.69 16.29
CA ARG A 279 10.31 -12.46 16.50
C ARG A 279 10.07 -13.96 16.57
N LYS A 280 8.86 -14.38 16.99
CA LYS A 280 8.45 -15.79 17.11
C LYS A 280 7.62 -16.27 15.92
N TRP A 281 7.27 -15.38 14.98
CA TRP A 281 6.53 -15.79 13.79
C TRP A 281 7.36 -16.76 12.92
N PRO A 282 6.69 -17.59 12.12
CA PRO A 282 7.36 -18.43 11.12
C PRO A 282 8.23 -17.61 10.17
N LYS A 283 9.37 -18.17 9.78
CA LYS A 283 10.41 -17.52 8.96
C LYS A 283 10.89 -18.49 7.87
N PRO A 284 11.56 -17.99 6.81
CA PRO A 284 12.23 -18.87 5.86
C PRO A 284 13.20 -19.82 6.58
N PRO A 285 13.13 -21.14 6.33
CA PRO A 285 13.94 -22.12 7.05
C PRO A 285 15.45 -21.95 6.80
N GLY A 286 15.84 -21.44 5.63
CA GLY A 286 17.24 -21.11 5.30
C GLY A 286 17.61 -19.64 5.53
N GLY A 287 16.76 -18.86 6.21
CA GLY A 287 16.94 -17.41 6.34
C GLY A 287 16.69 -16.65 5.03
N PHE A 288 17.03 -15.36 5.00
CA PHE A 288 16.90 -14.51 3.81
C PHE A 288 18.24 -14.21 3.15
N LEU A 289 18.22 -13.91 1.85
CA LEU A 289 19.35 -13.37 1.11
C LEU A 289 18.90 -12.13 0.33
N ASP A 290 19.35 -10.94 0.74
CA ASP A 290 19.11 -9.66 0.06
C ASP A 290 20.22 -9.40 -0.96
N ILE A 291 19.92 -9.63 -2.23
CA ILE A 291 20.87 -9.55 -3.34
C ILE A 291 20.88 -8.14 -3.91
N GLY A 292 22.06 -7.51 -3.93
CA GLY A 292 22.20 -6.11 -4.31
C GLY A 292 21.70 -5.19 -3.19
N CYS A 293 22.04 -5.51 -1.94
CA CYS A 293 21.48 -4.87 -0.75
C CYS A 293 21.86 -3.39 -0.59
N GLY A 294 22.77 -2.86 -1.43
CA GLY A 294 23.15 -1.46 -1.45
C GLY A 294 23.64 -0.99 -0.09
N ASN A 295 23.00 0.04 0.47
CA ASN A 295 23.38 0.59 1.77
C ASN A 295 23.18 -0.39 2.94
N GLY A 296 22.50 -1.53 2.74
CA GLY A 296 22.30 -2.56 3.75
C GLY A 296 21.17 -2.27 4.76
N LEU A 297 20.38 -1.22 4.56
CA LEU A 297 19.34 -0.82 5.52
C LEU A 297 18.25 -1.88 5.68
N LEU A 298 17.74 -2.45 4.59
CA LEU A 298 16.74 -3.53 4.66
C LEU A 298 17.26 -4.73 5.47
N THR A 299 18.48 -5.16 5.18
CA THR A 299 19.17 -6.21 5.94
C THR A 299 19.32 -5.82 7.42
N HIS A 300 19.74 -4.58 7.71
CA HIS A 300 19.85 -4.08 9.08
C HIS A 300 18.54 -4.17 9.86
N ILE A 301 17.42 -3.75 9.26
CA ILE A 301 16.10 -3.79 9.89
C ILE A 301 15.71 -5.26 10.18
N LEU A 302 15.83 -6.15 9.20
CA LEU A 302 15.47 -7.56 9.36
C LEU A 302 16.31 -8.26 10.44
N ILE A 303 17.62 -8.05 10.45
CA ILE A 303 18.52 -8.57 11.50
C ILE A 303 18.11 -8.02 12.88
N SER A 304 17.85 -6.72 12.98
CA SER A 304 17.44 -6.07 14.24
C SER A 304 16.12 -6.63 14.77
N GLU A 305 15.21 -7.02 13.88
CA GLU A 305 13.92 -7.64 14.22
C GLU A 305 13.98 -9.18 14.36
N GLY A 306 15.18 -9.76 14.40
CA GLY A 306 15.40 -11.16 14.74
C GLY A 306 15.21 -12.15 13.59
N TYR A 307 15.31 -11.67 12.35
CA TYR A 307 15.41 -12.51 11.17
C TYR A 307 16.89 -12.82 10.90
N GLN A 308 17.16 -14.02 10.39
CA GLN A 308 18.51 -14.46 10.05
C GLN A 308 18.68 -14.46 8.53
N GLY A 309 19.84 -14.02 8.06
CA GLY A 309 20.11 -13.90 6.64
C GLY A 309 21.32 -13.04 6.35
N TYR A 310 21.55 -12.79 5.07
CA TYR A 310 22.67 -11.99 4.58
C TYR A 310 22.20 -10.92 3.60
N GLY A 311 22.89 -9.79 3.58
CA GLY A 311 22.83 -8.80 2.52
C GLY A 311 24.14 -8.80 1.74
N ILE A 312 24.06 -8.98 0.41
CA ILE A 312 25.24 -8.99 -0.46
C ILE A 312 25.24 -7.81 -1.43
N ASP A 313 26.38 -7.16 -1.58
CA ASP A 313 26.62 -6.11 -2.59
C ASP A 313 28.04 -6.24 -3.15
N LEU A 314 28.29 -5.63 -4.31
CA LEU A 314 29.62 -5.66 -4.95
C LEU A 314 30.66 -4.83 -4.19
N ARG A 315 30.23 -3.97 -3.27
CA ARG A 315 31.12 -3.17 -2.43
C ARG A 315 30.43 -2.79 -1.12
N ALA A 316 31.21 -2.64 -0.07
CA ALA A 316 30.71 -2.05 1.16
C ALA A 316 30.30 -0.59 0.91
N ARG A 317 29.16 -0.19 1.46
CA ARG A 317 28.68 1.19 1.43
C ARG A 317 29.02 1.92 2.72
N THR A 318 28.99 3.24 2.68
CA THR A 318 29.30 4.12 3.81
C THR A 318 28.51 3.72 5.05
N SER A 319 27.22 3.39 4.88
CA SER A 319 26.35 3.01 6.00
C SER A 319 26.80 1.75 6.76
N TRP A 320 27.53 0.83 6.13
CA TRP A 320 27.77 -0.50 6.70
C TRP A 320 28.54 -0.43 8.03
N THR A 321 29.56 0.42 8.13
CA THR A 321 30.39 0.57 9.35
C THR A 321 29.65 1.21 10.53
N HIS A 322 28.45 1.75 10.30
CA HIS A 322 27.64 2.41 11.32
C HIS A 322 26.51 1.54 11.86
N TYR A 323 26.30 0.36 11.30
CA TYR A 323 25.34 -0.60 11.85
C TYR A 323 25.94 -1.40 13.01
N THR A 324 25.09 -2.10 13.75
CA THR A 324 25.51 -3.00 14.83
C THR A 324 26.43 -4.12 14.34
N ASP A 325 27.26 -4.68 15.22
CA ASP A 325 28.16 -5.81 14.89
C ASP A 325 27.41 -7.01 14.28
N ALA A 326 26.19 -7.27 14.76
CA ALA A 326 25.32 -8.32 14.21
C ALA A 326 24.96 -8.05 12.74
N THR A 327 24.65 -6.80 12.39
CA THR A 327 24.38 -6.40 11.01
C THR A 327 25.64 -6.38 10.16
N GLN A 328 26.75 -5.83 10.67
CA GLN A 328 28.02 -5.82 9.96
C GLN A 328 28.48 -7.24 9.59
N SER A 329 28.25 -8.21 10.49
CA SER A 329 28.54 -9.62 10.24
C SER A 329 27.63 -10.27 9.19
N ALA A 330 26.43 -9.71 8.98
CA ALA A 330 25.45 -10.18 7.99
C ALA A 330 25.59 -9.48 6.62
N LEU A 331 26.36 -8.40 6.52
CA LEU A 331 26.62 -7.69 5.27
C LEU A 331 27.93 -8.18 4.65
N ARG A 332 27.88 -8.60 3.38
CA ARG A 332 29.01 -9.26 2.71
C ARG A 332 29.30 -8.62 1.36
N ILE A 333 30.58 -8.32 1.13
CA ILE A 333 31.06 -7.95 -0.19
C ILE A 333 31.19 -9.24 -0.99
N HIS A 334 30.30 -9.45 -1.95
CA HIS A 334 30.30 -10.67 -2.76
C HIS A 334 29.83 -10.37 -4.18
N ALA A 335 30.63 -10.79 -5.16
CA ALA A 335 30.25 -10.79 -6.55
C ALA A 335 29.69 -12.15 -6.91
N PHE A 336 28.37 -12.20 -7.08
CA PHE A 336 27.68 -13.41 -7.46
C PHE A 336 27.70 -13.57 -8.99
N ASP A 337 28.21 -14.71 -9.47
CA ASP A 337 28.17 -15.08 -10.89
C ASP A 337 26.99 -16.03 -11.13
N PRO A 338 25.85 -15.54 -11.63
CA PRO A 338 24.69 -16.39 -11.93
C PRO A 338 24.92 -17.37 -13.09
N THR A 339 26.04 -17.26 -13.83
CA THR A 339 26.40 -18.15 -14.93
C THR A 339 27.33 -19.29 -14.52
N ALA A 340 27.87 -19.25 -13.30
CA ALA A 340 28.67 -20.33 -12.74
C ALA A 340 27.77 -21.49 -12.28
N LEU A 341 27.21 -22.25 -13.24
CA LEU A 341 26.38 -23.43 -12.94
C LEU A 341 27.18 -24.46 -12.14
N ARG A 342 26.67 -24.78 -10.94
CA ARG A 342 27.13 -25.91 -10.11
C ARG A 342 28.63 -26.01 -9.91
N ALA A 343 29.33 -24.89 -9.83
CA ALA A 343 30.62 -24.93 -9.17
C ALA A 343 30.29 -25.25 -7.70
N SER A 344 30.72 -26.44 -7.24
CA SER A 344 30.58 -26.95 -5.88
C SER A 344 31.42 -26.11 -4.93
N ASP A 345 31.08 -24.84 -4.85
CA ASP A 345 31.86 -23.81 -4.23
C ASP A 345 31.31 -23.64 -2.83
N ALA A 346 32.20 -23.61 -1.84
CA ALA A 346 31.81 -23.37 -0.46
C ALA A 346 30.97 -22.08 -0.31
N SER A 347 31.16 -21.09 -1.20
CA SER A 347 30.39 -19.85 -1.25
C SER A 347 28.91 -20.04 -1.61
N SER A 348 28.59 -20.96 -2.53
CA SER A 348 27.20 -21.26 -2.90
C SER A 348 26.45 -21.89 -1.71
N ALA A 349 27.13 -22.74 -0.93
CA ALA A 349 26.54 -23.34 0.27
C ALA A 349 26.33 -22.33 1.41
N GLU A 350 27.16 -21.29 1.51
CA GLU A 350 27.02 -20.22 2.52
C GLU A 350 25.80 -19.34 2.25
N TYR A 351 25.62 -18.85 1.01
CA TYR A 351 24.58 -17.88 0.67
C TYR A 351 23.27 -18.49 0.22
N PHE A 352 23.29 -19.72 -0.31
CA PHE A 352 22.09 -20.43 -0.76
C PHE A 352 21.87 -21.72 0.04
N PRO A 353 21.73 -21.64 1.38
CA PRO A 353 21.37 -22.80 2.17
C PRO A 353 19.97 -23.30 1.76
N PRO A 354 19.67 -24.60 1.95
CA PRO A 354 18.35 -25.14 1.68
C PRO A 354 17.25 -24.31 2.34
N GLY A 355 16.26 -23.89 1.55
CA GLY A 355 15.11 -23.13 2.05
C GLY A 355 15.36 -21.63 2.27
N VAL A 356 16.46 -21.07 1.75
CA VAL A 356 16.68 -19.61 1.70
C VAL A 356 15.54 -18.89 0.97
N PHE A 357 15.18 -17.69 1.41
CA PHE A 357 14.27 -16.80 0.69
C PHE A 357 15.03 -15.63 0.07
N ILE A 358 14.95 -15.47 -1.25
CA ILE A 358 15.74 -14.47 -1.99
C ILE A 358 14.96 -13.16 -2.09
N VAL A 359 15.60 -12.06 -1.72
CA VAL A 359 15.06 -10.71 -1.79
C VAL A 359 15.87 -9.91 -2.80
N GLY A 360 15.19 -9.23 -3.71
CA GLY A 360 15.78 -8.24 -4.62
C GLY A 360 15.05 -6.94 -4.50
N ASN A 361 15.47 -6.13 -3.52
CA ASN A 361 15.03 -4.75 -3.38
C ASN A 361 15.82 -3.88 -4.36
N HIS A 362 15.21 -3.54 -5.51
CA HIS A 362 15.87 -2.73 -6.55
C HIS A 362 17.21 -3.32 -7.04
N ALA A 363 17.26 -4.65 -7.21
CA ALA A 363 18.48 -5.42 -7.49
C ALA A 363 19.13 -5.19 -8.88
N ASP A 364 18.75 -4.13 -9.61
CA ASP A 364 19.30 -3.73 -10.91
C ASP A 364 19.49 -4.91 -11.89
N GLU A 365 20.73 -5.20 -12.30
CA GLU A 365 21.12 -6.24 -13.27
C GLU A 365 20.78 -7.66 -12.77
N LEU A 366 20.62 -7.84 -11.45
CA LEU A 366 20.28 -9.11 -10.83
C LEU A 366 18.77 -9.38 -10.82
N THR A 367 17.93 -8.38 -11.10
CA THR A 367 16.46 -8.50 -11.16
C THR A 367 15.95 -9.74 -11.92
N PRO A 368 16.37 -9.99 -13.18
CA PRO A 368 15.89 -11.18 -13.91
C PRO A 368 16.47 -12.50 -13.40
N TRP A 369 17.59 -12.45 -12.67
CA TRP A 369 18.23 -13.64 -12.11
C TRP A 369 17.51 -14.18 -10.88
N LEU A 370 16.74 -13.37 -10.15
CA LEU A 370 16.02 -13.80 -8.95
C LEU A 370 15.21 -15.10 -9.12
N PRO A 371 14.24 -15.20 -10.05
CA PRO A 371 13.47 -16.43 -10.24
C PRO A 371 14.33 -17.62 -10.70
N VAL A 372 15.39 -17.35 -11.49
CA VAL A 372 16.34 -18.34 -12.00
C VAL A 372 17.12 -18.96 -10.83
N LEU A 373 17.74 -18.13 -9.99
CA LEU A 373 18.50 -18.56 -8.83
C LEU A 373 17.63 -19.26 -7.79
N SER A 374 16.40 -18.77 -7.61
CA SER A 374 15.44 -19.38 -6.69
C SER A 374 15.10 -20.82 -7.10
N THR A 375 15.05 -21.11 -8.40
CA THR A 375 14.84 -22.47 -8.90
C THR A 375 16.11 -23.30 -8.86
N LEU A 376 17.23 -22.73 -9.30
CA LEU A 376 18.54 -23.39 -9.35
C LEU A 376 18.98 -23.89 -7.96
N TYR A 377 18.79 -23.07 -6.93
CA TYR A 377 19.20 -23.38 -5.55
C TYR A 377 18.07 -23.94 -4.68
N ASN A 378 16.91 -24.26 -5.28
CA ASN A 378 15.74 -24.74 -4.55
C ASN A 378 15.38 -23.87 -3.33
N ALA A 379 15.33 -22.55 -3.54
CA ALA A 379 14.91 -21.57 -2.55
C ALA A 379 13.46 -21.84 -2.08
N SER A 380 13.13 -21.39 -0.87
CA SER A 380 11.77 -21.43 -0.34
C SER A 380 10.84 -20.39 -0.98
N GLY A 381 11.43 -19.36 -1.59
CA GLY A 381 10.73 -18.38 -2.40
C GLY A 381 11.60 -17.18 -2.72
N TYR A 382 11.02 -16.21 -3.42
CA TYR A 382 11.64 -14.92 -3.66
C TYR A 382 10.63 -13.79 -3.78
N ILE A 383 11.15 -12.57 -3.66
CA ILE A 383 10.47 -11.34 -4.01
C ILE A 383 11.41 -10.44 -4.79
N SER A 384 10.91 -9.87 -5.88
CA SER A 384 11.62 -8.88 -6.68
C SER A 384 10.83 -7.58 -6.73
N ILE A 385 11.50 -6.46 -6.44
CA ILE A 385 10.96 -5.10 -6.51
C ILE A 385 11.74 -4.37 -7.62
N PRO A 386 11.32 -4.47 -8.90
CA PRO A 386 12.09 -3.94 -10.02
C PRO A 386 12.00 -2.41 -10.17
N CYS A 387 13.15 -1.72 -10.13
CA CYS A 387 13.26 -0.29 -10.48
C CYS A 387 13.76 -0.03 -11.91
N CYS A 388 14.76 -0.80 -12.33
CA CYS A 388 15.50 -0.69 -13.58
C CYS A 388 15.09 -1.80 -14.54
N SER A 389 14.99 -1.48 -15.84
CA SER A 389 14.59 -2.44 -16.88
C SER A 389 15.81 -3.15 -17.44
N TRP A 390 16.26 -4.19 -16.75
CA TRP A 390 17.36 -5.05 -17.17
C TRP A 390 16.82 -6.39 -17.66
N ALA A 391 17.29 -6.83 -18.82
CA ALA A 391 17.34 -8.25 -19.15
C ALA A 391 18.62 -8.85 -18.53
N PHE A 392 18.97 -10.10 -18.85
CA PHE A 392 20.13 -10.75 -18.23
C PHE A 392 21.46 -10.06 -18.52
N ASP A 393 21.70 -9.66 -19.77
CA ASP A 393 23.01 -9.16 -20.21
C ASP A 393 22.99 -7.68 -20.63
N ILE A 394 21.80 -7.17 -20.89
CA ILE A 394 21.56 -5.85 -21.49
C ILE A 394 20.32 -5.21 -20.88
N ARG A 395 20.09 -3.93 -21.19
CA ARG A 395 18.81 -3.29 -20.87
C ARG A 395 17.67 -4.00 -21.60
N TYR A 396 16.54 -4.14 -20.94
CA TYR A 396 15.35 -4.74 -21.54
C TYR A 396 14.84 -3.85 -22.67
N GLU A 397 14.71 -4.44 -23.86
CA GLU A 397 14.11 -3.81 -25.02
C GLU A 397 12.67 -4.30 -25.20
N ARG A 398 11.77 -3.39 -25.57
CA ARG A 398 10.36 -3.74 -25.77
C ARG A 398 10.22 -4.66 -26.96
N SER A 399 9.57 -5.80 -26.75
CA SER A 399 9.18 -6.72 -27.82
C SER A 399 7.66 -6.91 -27.80
N SER A 400 7.05 -6.96 -28.99
CA SER A 400 5.66 -7.37 -29.17
C SER A 400 5.47 -8.89 -29.10
N THR A 401 6.56 -9.65 -29.23
CA THR A 401 6.55 -11.11 -29.14
C THR A 401 7.02 -11.53 -27.75
N PRO A 402 6.19 -12.26 -26.98
CA PRO A 402 6.59 -12.78 -25.68
C PRO A 402 7.82 -13.70 -25.81
N THR A 403 8.86 -13.43 -25.04
CA THR A 403 10.07 -14.28 -25.00
C THR A 403 9.79 -15.64 -24.37
N TYR A 404 8.92 -15.67 -23.35
CA TYR A 404 8.53 -16.89 -22.64
C TYR A 404 7.03 -17.18 -22.86
N PRO A 405 6.62 -18.47 -22.90
CA PRO A 405 5.23 -18.84 -23.02
C PRO A 405 4.39 -18.23 -21.90
N LEU A 406 3.24 -17.64 -22.26
CA LEU A 406 2.27 -17.16 -21.29
C LEU A 406 1.36 -18.31 -20.85
N PRO A 407 1.02 -18.45 -19.55
CA PRO A 407 0.09 -19.48 -19.07
C PRO A 407 -1.27 -19.42 -19.75
N THR A 408 -1.78 -18.20 -19.94
CA THR A 408 -3.09 -17.91 -20.53
C THR A 408 -3.02 -16.63 -21.36
N PRO A 409 -3.93 -16.42 -22.33
CA PRO A 409 -4.01 -15.17 -23.07
C PRO A 409 -4.20 -13.94 -22.18
N ASP A 410 -4.93 -14.10 -21.07
CA ASP A 410 -5.28 -13.03 -20.14
C ASP A 410 -4.29 -12.90 -18.96
N PHE A 411 -3.13 -13.57 -19.02
CA PHE A 411 -2.14 -13.57 -17.94
C PHE A 411 -1.70 -12.16 -17.53
N ALA A 412 -1.55 -11.25 -18.50
CA ALA A 412 -1.17 -9.87 -18.18
C ALA A 412 -2.20 -9.14 -17.30
N ASP A 413 -3.48 -9.50 -17.42
CA ASP A 413 -4.56 -8.89 -16.66
C ASP A 413 -4.59 -9.42 -15.22
N SER A 414 -4.15 -10.66 -14.98
CA SER A 414 -4.05 -11.23 -13.63
C SER A 414 -2.91 -10.65 -12.79
N LEU A 415 -1.94 -9.96 -13.40
CA LEU A 415 -0.77 -9.40 -12.70
C LEU A 415 -1.05 -8.09 -11.95
N ASN A 416 -2.27 -7.56 -12.04
CA ASN A 416 -2.68 -6.32 -11.36
C ASN A 416 -1.70 -5.15 -11.56
N LEU A 417 -1.16 -5.00 -12.78
CA LEU A 417 -0.05 -4.08 -13.09
C LEU A 417 -0.37 -2.59 -12.89
N GLY A 418 -1.64 -2.24 -12.67
CA GLY A 418 -2.09 -0.87 -12.60
C GLY A 418 -2.12 -0.17 -13.97
N GLY A 419 -3.21 0.53 -14.27
CA GLY A 419 -3.33 1.31 -15.51
C GLY A 419 -4.76 1.34 -16.07
N ASP A 420 -4.89 1.85 -17.29
CA ASP A 420 -6.13 1.88 -18.09
C ASP A 420 -6.36 0.58 -18.88
N GLY A 421 -5.63 -0.50 -18.54
CA GLY A 421 -5.62 -1.76 -19.30
C GLY A 421 -4.72 -1.71 -20.54
N SER A 422 -4.13 -0.56 -20.90
CA SER A 422 -3.10 -0.51 -21.94
C SER A 422 -1.78 -1.03 -21.35
N ASN A 423 -1.59 -2.36 -21.41
CA ASN A 423 -0.34 -3.04 -21.03
C ASN A 423 0.85 -2.71 -21.97
N LYS A 424 0.83 -1.52 -22.59
CA LYS A 424 1.72 -1.04 -23.65
C LYS A 424 2.83 -0.11 -23.16
N SER A 425 2.82 0.29 -21.89
CA SER A 425 3.92 1.08 -21.33
C SER A 425 5.21 0.23 -21.25
N SER A 426 6.39 0.86 -21.34
CA SER A 426 7.68 0.16 -21.19
C SER A 426 7.73 -0.70 -19.94
N TYR A 427 7.23 -0.12 -18.85
CA TYR A 427 7.32 -0.74 -17.53
C TYR A 427 6.27 -1.83 -17.36
N SER A 428 5.08 -1.68 -17.96
CA SER A 428 4.10 -2.76 -18.00
C SER A 428 4.64 -3.96 -18.77
N MET A 429 5.20 -3.77 -19.97
CA MET A 429 5.80 -4.87 -20.74
C MET A 429 6.96 -5.54 -19.99
N TYR A 430 7.82 -4.75 -19.34
CA TYR A 430 8.91 -5.30 -18.54
C TYR A 430 8.42 -6.16 -17.36
N ARG A 431 7.38 -5.71 -16.65
CA ARG A 431 6.77 -6.48 -15.56
C ARG A 431 6.11 -7.76 -16.06
N ILE A 432 5.44 -7.72 -17.22
CA ILE A 432 4.88 -8.92 -17.87
C ILE A 432 5.99 -9.89 -18.24
N TRP A 433 7.12 -9.40 -18.77
CA TRP A 433 8.27 -10.22 -19.12
C TRP A 433 8.92 -10.87 -17.88
N LEU A 434 9.09 -10.14 -16.78
CA LEU A 434 9.58 -10.71 -15.52
C LEU A 434 8.62 -11.77 -14.96
N ALA A 435 7.32 -11.53 -15.07
CA ALA A 435 6.30 -12.49 -14.65
C ALA A 435 6.30 -13.76 -15.51
N SER A 436 6.41 -13.64 -16.83
CA SER A 436 6.49 -14.82 -17.70
C SER A 436 7.80 -15.59 -17.52
N LEU A 437 8.91 -14.90 -17.27
CA LEU A 437 10.17 -15.54 -16.87
C LEU A 437 10.01 -16.35 -15.57
N SER A 438 9.32 -15.77 -14.58
CA SER A 438 9.06 -16.42 -13.30
C SER A 438 8.24 -17.71 -13.43
N VAL A 439 7.18 -17.66 -14.26
CA VAL A 439 6.40 -18.86 -14.64
C VAL A 439 7.29 -19.90 -15.32
N HIS A 440 8.11 -19.48 -16.28
CA HIS A 440 9.00 -20.37 -17.02
C HIS A 440 10.04 -21.04 -16.09
N CYS A 441 10.46 -20.35 -15.03
CA CYS A 441 11.29 -20.88 -13.95
C CYS A 441 10.51 -21.79 -12.97
N GLY A 442 9.22 -22.06 -13.20
CA GLY A 442 8.40 -22.98 -12.40
C GLY A 442 7.75 -22.37 -11.16
N TRP A 443 7.61 -21.05 -11.09
CA TRP A 443 6.96 -20.36 -9.97
C TRP A 443 5.51 -20.00 -10.29
N GLU A 444 4.64 -20.15 -9.29
CA GLU A 444 3.35 -19.46 -9.29
C GLU A 444 3.60 -17.97 -9.01
N VAL A 445 3.13 -17.10 -9.91
CA VAL A 445 3.41 -15.67 -9.85
C VAL A 445 2.29 -14.95 -9.11
N GLU A 446 2.67 -14.32 -8.01
CA GLU A 446 1.83 -13.38 -7.27
C GLU A 446 2.41 -11.96 -7.40
N CYS A 447 1.55 -10.94 -7.37
CA CYS A 447 1.96 -9.55 -7.52
C CYS A 447 1.30 -8.67 -6.47
N GLU A 448 2.03 -7.68 -5.97
CA GLU A 448 1.53 -6.72 -4.98
C GLU A 448 2.01 -5.31 -5.32
N THR A 449 1.16 -4.31 -5.09
CA THR A 449 1.60 -2.92 -5.07
C THR A 449 1.91 -2.51 -3.63
N LEU A 450 3.19 -2.45 -3.27
CA LEU A 450 3.66 -2.15 -1.93
C LEU A 450 3.29 -0.73 -1.48
N ARG A 451 2.98 -0.59 -0.19
CA ARG A 451 2.67 0.68 0.48
C ARG A 451 3.94 1.41 0.93
N ILE A 452 4.80 1.72 -0.03
CA ILE A 452 6.08 2.42 0.16
C ILE A 452 6.08 3.76 -0.59
N PRO A 453 6.86 4.77 -0.16
CA PRO A 453 6.96 6.08 -0.82
C PRO A 453 7.79 6.04 -2.12
N SER A 454 7.48 5.12 -3.02
CA SER A 454 8.18 4.91 -4.29
C SER A 454 7.20 4.74 -5.46
N THR A 455 7.56 5.26 -6.63
CA THR A 455 6.83 5.00 -7.88
C THR A 455 7.16 3.63 -8.49
N ARG A 456 8.17 2.94 -7.94
CA ARG A 456 8.61 1.58 -8.29
C ARG A 456 8.24 0.62 -7.17
N ASN A 457 6.96 0.58 -6.83
CA ASN A 457 6.43 -0.17 -5.70
C ASN A 457 5.72 -1.46 -6.08
N TRP A 458 5.85 -1.93 -7.32
CA TRP A 458 5.29 -3.20 -7.74
C TRP A 458 6.27 -4.32 -7.40
N ALA A 459 5.80 -5.35 -6.70
CA ALA A 459 6.57 -6.52 -6.35
C ALA A 459 6.03 -7.75 -7.10
N ILE A 460 6.94 -8.62 -7.54
CA ILE A 460 6.64 -9.97 -7.99
C ILE A 460 7.16 -10.97 -6.96
N ILE A 461 6.29 -11.90 -6.57
CA ILE A 461 6.56 -12.89 -5.54
C ILE A 461 6.41 -14.28 -6.16
N GLY A 462 7.38 -15.15 -5.91
CA GLY A 462 7.26 -16.58 -6.13
C GLY A 462 7.51 -17.30 -4.81
N ARG A 463 6.44 -17.77 -4.18
CA ARG A 463 6.50 -18.53 -2.90
C ARG A 463 5.85 -19.91 -2.97
N ARG A 464 5.32 -20.27 -4.15
CA ARG A 464 4.74 -21.59 -4.45
C ARG A 464 5.25 -22.07 -5.81
N ARG A 465 5.40 -23.39 -5.95
CA ARG A 465 5.76 -24.02 -7.22
C ARG A 465 4.51 -24.20 -8.08
N LEU A 466 4.67 -23.96 -9.39
CA LEU A 466 3.58 -24.12 -10.33
C LEU A 466 3.26 -25.60 -10.54
N GLN A 467 2.02 -26.02 -10.28
CA GLN A 467 1.65 -27.45 -10.39
C GLN A 467 1.76 -28.02 -11.80
N SER A 468 1.59 -27.18 -12.82
CA SER A 468 1.66 -27.59 -14.23
C SER A 468 3.08 -27.78 -14.76
N VAL A 469 4.11 -27.35 -14.01
CA VAL A 469 5.52 -27.47 -14.41
C VAL A 469 6.25 -28.28 -13.35
N SER A 470 6.66 -29.50 -13.69
CA SER A 470 7.46 -30.32 -12.77
C SER A 470 8.78 -29.62 -12.42
N TYR A 471 9.31 -29.87 -11.21
CA TYR A 471 10.60 -29.31 -10.80
C TYR A 471 11.72 -29.61 -11.81
N ARG A 472 11.74 -30.83 -12.37
CA ARG A 472 12.72 -31.22 -13.40
C ARG A 472 12.62 -30.37 -14.67
N GLN A 473 11.40 -30.05 -15.11
CA GLN A 473 11.19 -29.18 -16.26
C GLN A 473 11.61 -27.74 -15.95
N ALA A 474 11.21 -27.22 -14.79
CA ALA A 474 11.59 -25.87 -14.35
C ALA A 474 13.12 -25.71 -14.24
N PHE A 475 13.79 -26.75 -13.74
CA PHE A 475 15.24 -26.79 -13.63
C PHE A 475 15.90 -26.80 -15.02
N ALA A 476 15.43 -27.64 -15.94
CA ALA A 476 15.94 -27.68 -17.32
C ALA A 476 15.75 -26.34 -18.05
N ASN A 477 14.61 -25.66 -17.86
CA ASN A 477 14.36 -24.32 -18.41
C ASN A 477 15.38 -23.30 -17.88
N VAL A 478 15.71 -23.37 -16.60
CA VAL A 478 16.70 -22.49 -15.97
C VAL A 478 18.11 -22.78 -16.49
N GLU A 479 18.48 -24.06 -16.65
CA GLU A 479 19.75 -24.44 -17.29
C GLU A 479 19.85 -23.87 -18.71
N GLU A 480 18.79 -23.99 -19.52
CA GLU A 480 18.74 -23.43 -20.87
C GLU A 480 18.90 -21.90 -20.89
N ILE A 481 18.26 -21.18 -19.95
CA ILE A 481 18.45 -19.72 -19.80
C ILE A 481 19.91 -19.40 -19.53
N VAL A 482 20.52 -20.09 -18.57
CA VAL A 482 21.91 -19.84 -18.16
C VAL A 482 22.88 -20.16 -19.29
N GLU A 483 22.73 -21.31 -19.94
CA GLU A 483 23.52 -21.69 -21.12
C GLU A 483 23.37 -20.67 -22.26
N GLY A 484 22.15 -20.18 -22.51
CA GLY A 484 21.89 -19.16 -23.52
C GLY A 484 22.54 -17.80 -23.19
N VAL A 485 22.63 -17.45 -21.90
CA VAL A 485 23.41 -16.27 -21.45
C VAL A 485 24.90 -16.48 -21.69
N ILE A 486 25.44 -17.62 -21.27
CA ILE A 486 26.86 -17.99 -21.45
C ILE A 486 27.23 -17.96 -22.93
N SER A 487 26.39 -18.55 -23.80
CA SER A 487 26.66 -18.63 -25.24
C SER A 487 26.69 -17.26 -25.91
N ARG A 488 25.93 -16.28 -25.42
CA ARG A 488 26.00 -14.90 -25.91
C ARG A 488 27.30 -14.21 -25.50
N GLY A 489 27.90 -14.60 -24.36
CA GLY A 489 29.19 -14.07 -23.87
C GLY A 489 29.17 -12.58 -23.50
N LEU A 490 27.98 -11.99 -23.37
CA LEU A 490 27.78 -10.57 -23.06
C LEU A 490 27.69 -10.31 -21.55
N PHE A 491 27.25 -11.30 -20.77
CA PHE A 491 27.23 -11.19 -19.32
C PHE A 491 28.66 -11.14 -18.78
N LYS A 492 28.93 -10.15 -17.93
CA LYS A 492 30.19 -10.05 -17.20
C LYS A 492 29.89 -9.82 -15.74
N THR A 493 30.23 -10.81 -14.92
CA THR A 493 30.21 -10.66 -13.47
C THR A 493 31.09 -9.48 -13.09
N ARG A 494 30.48 -8.48 -12.44
CA ARG A 494 31.23 -7.32 -11.97
C ARG A 494 32.17 -7.76 -10.86
N LYS A 495 33.43 -7.32 -10.91
CA LYS A 495 34.38 -7.58 -9.83
C LYS A 495 34.03 -6.70 -8.61
N PRO A 496 34.23 -7.18 -7.37
CA PRO A 496 34.10 -6.34 -6.20
C PRO A 496 34.95 -5.07 -6.32
N GLU A 497 34.38 -3.91 -6.01
CA GLU A 497 35.12 -2.64 -6.08
C GLU A 497 35.89 -2.39 -4.77
N GLY A 498 37.11 -1.85 -4.87
CA GLY A 498 37.97 -1.54 -3.71
C GLY A 498 38.95 -2.67 -3.33
N LYS A 499 39.61 -2.54 -2.16
CA LYS A 499 40.66 -3.49 -1.69
C LYS A 499 40.19 -4.94 -1.50
N ALA A 500 38.87 -5.19 -1.57
CA ALA A 500 38.29 -6.53 -1.54
C ALA A 500 38.43 -7.30 -2.86
N GLY A 501 38.81 -6.64 -3.97
CA GLY A 501 39.03 -7.28 -5.28
C GLY A 501 40.43 -7.89 -5.46
N GLU A 502 41.30 -7.86 -4.44
CA GLU A 502 42.69 -8.36 -4.49
C GLU A 502 42.95 -9.59 -3.59
N HIS A 503 41.91 -10.27 -3.10
CA HIS A 503 42.03 -11.50 -2.30
C HIS A 503 41.30 -12.68 -2.91
#